data_AF-A0A945XLW6-F1
#
_entry.id   AF-A0A945XLW6-F1
#
_cell.length_a   1.000
_cell.length_b   1.000
_cell.length_c   1.000
_cell.angle_alpha   90.00
_cell.angle_beta   90.00
_cell.angle_gamma   90.00
#
_symmetry.space_group_name_H-M   'P 1'
#
loop_
_entity.id
_entity.type
_entity.pdbx_description
1 polymer ?
#
loop_
_entity_poly.entity_id
_entity_poly.type
_entity_poly.pdbx_seq_one_letter_code
_entity_poly.pdbx_strand_id
1 'polypeptide(L)'
;MSQVTIAQFAEVVKIPADRLLEQLENAGVTKSNVNDEISEDEKMKLLGFLRESHGSGAGAPKGKVTLKRKSTLKTGGARASGGKSVNVEVRKKRTLNKPASPSTAQNQSDEVKELETRQQAELERRAEEERKLSEQAEDRRNHQMRKQIEEERVRKESEQRQKEAALREKEETARKNREEDERRILDNQARQVAEKAANKKREEEKAAADKRKKGGGDNKQPTRYGRKELHVAKGKSGRKNQKRAQRRNKVEIESEHGFT
;
A
#
# COMPACT_ATOMS: atom_id res chain seq x y z
N MET A 1 -4.88 -34.36 -19.93
CA MET A 1 -3.67 -34.04 -20.70
C MET A 1 -3.77 -32.60 -21.15
N SER A 2 -2.89 -31.70 -20.71
CA SER A 2 -2.85 -30.31 -21.18
C SER A 2 -1.80 -30.18 -22.28
N GLN A 3 -2.23 -29.94 -23.51
CA GLN A 3 -1.35 -29.57 -24.63
C GLN A 3 -0.96 -28.10 -24.45
N VAL A 4 0.34 -27.80 -24.53
CA VAL A 4 0.88 -26.43 -24.45
C VAL A 4 1.82 -26.23 -25.63
N THR A 5 1.74 -25.08 -26.29
CA THR A 5 2.62 -24.78 -27.42
C THR A 5 4.07 -24.55 -26.96
N ILE A 6 5.05 -24.83 -27.84
CA ILE A 6 6.47 -24.60 -27.54
C ILE A 6 6.73 -23.13 -27.18
N ALA A 7 6.08 -22.18 -27.86
CA ALA A 7 6.14 -20.76 -27.54
C ALA A 7 5.76 -20.46 -26.08
N GLN A 8 4.60 -20.94 -25.65
CA GLN A 8 4.08 -20.72 -24.30
C GLN A 8 4.95 -21.43 -23.25
N PHE A 9 5.47 -22.62 -23.56
CA PHE A 9 6.35 -23.32 -22.65
C PHE A 9 7.70 -22.60 -22.49
N ALA A 10 8.26 -22.05 -23.57
CA ALA A 10 9.48 -21.26 -23.56
C ALA A 10 9.37 -20.02 -22.66
N GLU A 11 8.24 -19.31 -22.73
CA GLU A 11 7.96 -18.15 -21.87
C GLU A 11 7.91 -18.51 -20.38
N VAL A 12 7.27 -19.64 -20.04
CA VAL A 12 7.17 -20.11 -18.65
C VAL A 12 8.55 -20.48 -18.08
N VAL A 13 9.37 -21.17 -18.87
CA VAL A 13 10.73 -21.59 -18.46
C VAL A 13 11.75 -20.44 -18.60
N LYS A 14 11.37 -19.32 -19.24
CA LYS A 14 12.20 -18.14 -19.51
C LYS A 14 13.45 -18.46 -20.32
N ILE A 15 13.28 -19.29 -21.35
CA ILE A 15 14.32 -19.66 -22.32
C ILE A 15 13.83 -19.23 -23.71
N PRO A 16 14.69 -18.72 -24.61
CA PRO A 16 14.28 -18.41 -25.98
C PRO A 16 13.76 -19.66 -26.68
N ALA A 17 12.70 -19.52 -27.49
CA ALA A 17 12.03 -20.64 -28.16
C ALA A 17 13.00 -21.46 -29.03
N ASP A 18 13.93 -20.80 -29.71
CA ASP A 18 14.96 -21.45 -30.55
C ASP A 18 15.83 -22.42 -29.73
N ARG A 19 16.24 -22.02 -28.52
CA ARG A 19 17.05 -22.86 -27.64
C ARG A 19 16.25 -24.02 -27.06
N LEU A 20 14.95 -23.81 -26.82
CA LEU A 20 14.06 -24.88 -26.38
C LEU A 20 13.86 -25.93 -27.49
N LEU A 21 13.75 -25.50 -28.76
CA LEU A 21 13.70 -26.40 -29.91
C LEU A 21 14.96 -27.26 -30.00
N GLU A 22 16.16 -26.66 -29.91
CA GLU A 22 17.43 -27.40 -29.87
C GLU A 22 17.44 -28.44 -28.73
N GLN A 23 16.96 -28.09 -27.54
CA GLN A 23 16.91 -29.01 -26.41
C GLN A 23 15.91 -30.16 -26.61
N LEU A 24 14.77 -29.89 -27.25
CA LEU A 24 13.78 -30.90 -27.58
C LEU A 24 14.31 -31.87 -28.65
N GLU A 25 14.99 -31.36 -29.67
CA GLU A 25 15.66 -32.17 -30.69
C GLU A 25 16.74 -33.07 -30.07
N ASN A 26 17.57 -32.52 -29.19
CA ASN A 26 18.58 -33.30 -28.46
C ASN A 26 17.97 -34.34 -27.51
N ALA A 27 16.77 -34.08 -26.98
CA ALA A 27 16.01 -35.04 -26.17
C ALA A 27 15.25 -36.09 -27.01
N GLY A 28 15.38 -36.06 -28.34
CA GLY A 28 14.74 -37.01 -29.26
C GLY A 28 13.27 -36.72 -29.53
N VAL A 29 12.82 -35.47 -29.36
CA VAL A 29 11.47 -35.00 -29.67
C VAL A 29 11.51 -34.24 -31.00
N THR A 30 10.91 -34.81 -32.05
CA THR A 30 10.93 -34.25 -33.41
C THR A 30 9.83 -33.19 -33.59
N LYS A 31 10.04 -32.01 -33.00
CA LYS A 31 9.21 -30.81 -33.20
C LYS A 31 10.11 -29.69 -33.68
N SER A 32 9.72 -29.00 -34.75
CA SER A 32 10.58 -28.03 -35.43
C SER A 32 9.96 -26.64 -35.50
N ASN A 33 8.67 -26.49 -35.17
CA ASN A 33 8.01 -25.19 -35.19
C ASN A 33 7.66 -24.72 -33.78
N VAL A 34 7.79 -23.42 -33.55
CA VAL A 34 7.46 -22.77 -32.26
C VAL A 34 5.97 -22.90 -31.89
N ASN A 35 5.10 -23.13 -32.88
CA ASN A 35 3.66 -23.31 -32.69
C ASN A 35 3.26 -24.77 -32.44
N ASP A 36 4.20 -25.72 -32.48
CA ASP A 36 3.87 -27.12 -32.24
C ASP A 36 3.48 -27.34 -30.77
N GLU A 37 2.54 -28.23 -30.53
CA GLU A 37 2.11 -28.62 -29.19
C GLU A 37 3.06 -29.67 -28.58
N ILE A 38 3.41 -29.45 -27.30
CA ILE A 38 4.18 -30.37 -26.47
C ILE A 38 3.24 -31.14 -25.54
N SER A 39 3.34 -32.46 -25.57
CA SER A 39 2.69 -33.40 -24.65
C SER A 39 3.48 -33.54 -23.33
N GLU A 40 2.83 -34.04 -22.28
CA GLU A 40 3.51 -34.22 -20.99
C GLU A 40 4.67 -35.24 -21.06
N ASP A 41 4.53 -36.28 -21.90
CA ASP A 41 5.56 -37.29 -22.11
C ASP A 41 6.83 -36.68 -22.75
N GLU A 42 6.68 -35.75 -23.68
CA GLU A 42 7.79 -35.04 -24.32
C GLU A 42 8.51 -34.11 -23.33
N LYS A 43 7.78 -33.46 -22.41
CA LYS A 43 8.40 -32.69 -21.32
C LYS A 43 9.21 -33.58 -20.39
N MET A 44 8.71 -34.77 -20.08
CA MET A 44 9.45 -35.73 -19.24
C MET A 44 10.73 -36.22 -19.90
N LYS A 45 10.73 -36.44 -21.24
CA LYS A 45 11.94 -36.76 -22.01
C LYS A 45 12.98 -35.63 -21.95
N LEU A 46 12.53 -34.38 -22.15
CA LEU A 46 13.40 -33.20 -22.02
C LEU A 46 14.01 -33.10 -20.62
N LEU A 47 13.22 -33.30 -19.57
CA LEU A 47 13.70 -33.29 -18.19
C LEU A 47 14.74 -34.40 -17.92
N GLY A 48 14.54 -35.59 -18.50
CA GLY A 48 15.50 -36.69 -18.45
C GLY A 48 16.85 -36.29 -19.05
N PHE A 49 16.83 -35.79 -20.29
CA PHE A 49 18.03 -35.32 -20.99
C PHE A 49 18.78 -34.22 -20.22
N LEU A 50 18.05 -33.24 -19.66
CA LEU A 50 18.67 -32.16 -18.88
C LEU A 50 19.30 -32.69 -17.59
N ARG A 51 18.66 -33.64 -16.89
CA ARG A 51 19.22 -34.26 -15.69
C ARG A 51 20.49 -35.05 -15.99
N GLU A 52 20.53 -35.77 -17.11
CA GLU A 52 21.70 -36.50 -17.56
C GLU A 52 22.85 -35.56 -17.95
N SER A 53 22.55 -34.53 -18.76
CA SER A 53 23.53 -33.53 -19.21
C SER A 53 24.15 -32.74 -18.05
N HIS A 54 23.37 -32.45 -17.00
CA HIS A 54 23.84 -31.75 -15.81
C HIS A 54 24.41 -32.67 -14.72
N GLY A 55 24.53 -33.97 -14.98
CA GLY A 55 25.12 -34.93 -14.04
C GLY A 55 24.29 -35.16 -12.77
N SER A 56 23.01 -34.81 -12.79
CA SER A 56 22.05 -35.03 -11.70
C SER A 56 21.17 -36.27 -11.91
N GLY A 57 21.43 -37.07 -12.95
CA GLY A 57 20.77 -38.35 -13.18
C GLY A 57 21.12 -39.38 -12.09
N ALA A 58 20.13 -40.16 -11.67
CA ALA A 58 20.19 -41.13 -10.55
C ALA A 58 21.18 -42.31 -10.73
N GLY A 59 22.06 -42.27 -11.72
CA GLY A 59 23.04 -43.32 -12.03
C GLY A 59 24.41 -42.83 -12.50
N ALA A 60 24.64 -41.51 -12.59
CA ALA A 60 25.98 -41.01 -12.90
C ALA A 60 26.85 -41.07 -11.63
N PRO A 61 28.02 -41.72 -11.63
CA PRO A 61 28.96 -41.54 -10.53
C PRO A 61 29.23 -40.05 -10.44
N LYS A 62 29.21 -39.49 -9.21
CA LYS A 62 29.62 -38.11 -8.91
C LYS A 62 31.07 -37.94 -9.37
N GLY A 63 31.26 -37.77 -10.67
CA GLY A 63 32.54 -37.63 -11.33
C GLY A 63 33.10 -36.33 -10.82
N LYS A 64 33.95 -36.43 -9.79
CA LYS A 64 34.74 -35.32 -9.29
C LYS A 64 35.48 -34.73 -10.48
N VAL A 65 34.95 -33.65 -11.04
CA VAL A 65 35.70 -32.72 -11.88
C VAL A 65 36.74 -32.10 -10.97
N THR A 66 37.89 -32.78 -10.83
CA THR A 66 39.01 -32.30 -10.03
C THR A 66 39.76 -31.30 -10.88
N LEU A 67 39.40 -30.03 -10.72
CA LEU A 67 40.20 -28.94 -11.27
C LEU A 67 41.58 -28.99 -10.60
N LYS A 68 42.64 -29.28 -11.38
CA LYS A 68 44.03 -29.23 -10.89
C LYS A 68 44.41 -27.77 -10.63
N ARG A 69 44.07 -27.23 -9.45
CA ARG A 69 44.53 -25.90 -9.03
C ARG A 69 45.92 -26.01 -8.42
N LYS A 70 46.90 -25.28 -8.98
CA LYS A 70 48.20 -25.05 -8.35
C LYS A 70 48.00 -24.05 -7.20
N SER A 71 48.14 -24.47 -5.95
CA SER A 71 48.20 -23.55 -4.81
C SER A 71 49.64 -23.07 -4.64
N THR A 72 49.92 -21.83 -5.04
CA THR A 72 51.18 -21.17 -4.69
C THR A 72 50.94 -20.38 -3.40
N LEU A 73 51.70 -20.67 -2.34
CA LEU A 73 51.71 -19.87 -1.12
C LEU A 73 52.89 -18.90 -1.23
N LYS A 74 52.60 -17.60 -1.27
CA LYS A 74 53.62 -16.56 -1.15
C LYS A 74 53.82 -16.27 0.34
N THR A 75 54.94 -16.71 0.91
CA THR A 75 55.31 -16.32 2.27
C THR A 75 56.01 -14.96 2.21
N GLY A 76 55.30 -13.91 2.59
CA GLY A 76 55.89 -12.59 2.79
C GLY A 76 56.77 -12.61 4.03
N GLY A 77 58.06 -12.34 3.87
CA GLY A 77 59.00 -12.26 4.99
C GLY A 77 58.62 -11.14 5.94
N ALA A 78 58.16 -11.50 7.14
CA ALA A 78 57.97 -10.58 8.25
C ALA A 78 59.34 -10.15 8.78
N ARG A 79 60.00 -9.20 8.11
CA ARG A 79 61.08 -8.39 8.69
C ARG A 79 61.23 -7.11 7.87
N ALA A 80 61.16 -5.99 8.58
CA ALA A 80 61.35 -4.65 8.07
C ALA A 80 62.81 -4.46 7.60
N SER A 81 63.11 -4.94 6.38
CA SER A 81 64.13 -4.45 5.44
C SER A 81 64.32 -5.48 4.32
N GLY A 82 63.67 -5.26 3.17
CA GLY A 82 64.07 -5.85 1.88
C GLY A 82 63.85 -7.36 1.63
N GLY A 83 62.80 -7.99 2.17
CA GLY A 83 62.52 -9.42 1.99
C GLY A 83 62.04 -9.81 0.59
N LYS A 84 62.81 -10.64 -0.13
CA LYS A 84 62.39 -11.21 -1.43
C LYS A 84 61.32 -12.29 -1.18
N SER A 85 60.19 -12.19 -1.86
CA SER A 85 59.11 -13.19 -1.78
C SER A 85 59.51 -14.47 -2.51
N VAL A 86 59.57 -15.58 -1.79
CA VAL A 86 59.82 -16.91 -2.36
C VAL A 86 58.47 -17.57 -2.65
N ASN A 87 58.25 -17.99 -3.89
CA ASN A 87 57.05 -18.75 -4.25
C ASN A 87 57.24 -20.21 -3.82
N VAL A 88 56.45 -20.68 -2.86
CA VAL A 88 56.48 -22.09 -2.44
C VAL A 88 55.29 -22.81 -3.09
N GLU A 89 55.60 -23.75 -4.01
CA GLU A 89 54.61 -24.68 -4.55
C GLU A 89 54.49 -25.88 -3.60
N VAL A 90 53.31 -26.07 -3.01
CA VAL A 90 53.05 -27.25 -2.18
C VAL A 90 52.44 -28.34 -3.07
N ARG A 91 53.21 -29.40 -3.32
CA ARG A 91 52.73 -30.61 -4.01
C ARG A 91 52.29 -31.65 -2.99
N LYS A 92 51.07 -32.17 -3.14
CA LYS A 92 50.58 -33.27 -2.28
C LYS A 92 51.28 -34.58 -2.68
N LYS A 93 52.14 -35.10 -1.81
CA LYS A 93 52.73 -36.46 -1.95
C LYS A 93 51.66 -37.49 -1.59
N ARG A 94 51.35 -38.42 -2.51
CA ARG A 94 50.56 -39.62 -2.21
C ARG A 94 51.51 -40.81 -2.14
N THR A 95 51.64 -41.41 -0.96
CA THR A 95 52.39 -42.65 -0.74
C THR A 95 51.44 -43.83 -0.92
N LEU A 96 51.82 -44.79 -1.76
CA LEU A 96 51.12 -46.06 -1.92
C LEU A 96 51.88 -47.09 -1.07
N ASN A 97 51.31 -47.50 0.07
CA ASN A 97 51.99 -48.43 0.97
C ASN A 97 51.94 -49.86 0.41
N LYS A 98 53.11 -50.51 0.31
CA LYS A 98 53.28 -51.94 0.02
C LYS A 98 53.07 -52.71 1.35
N PRO A 99 52.27 -53.79 1.40
CA PRO A 99 52.02 -54.49 2.67
C PRO A 99 53.27 -55.21 3.16
N ALA A 100 53.63 -55.02 4.45
CA ALA A 100 54.68 -55.77 5.13
C ALA A 100 54.31 -56.09 6.59
N SER A 101 54.50 -57.36 6.95
CA SER A 101 54.71 -57.98 8.28
C SER A 101 53.65 -57.79 9.40
N PRO A 102 53.28 -58.87 10.14
CA PRO A 102 52.17 -58.90 11.10
C PRO A 102 52.29 -57.95 12.31
N SER A 103 53.48 -57.45 12.65
CA SER A 103 53.67 -56.49 13.75
C SER A 103 53.25 -55.06 13.41
N THR A 104 53.17 -54.70 12.13
CA THR A 104 52.76 -53.35 11.67
C THR A 104 51.23 -53.25 11.51
N ALA A 105 50.53 -54.39 11.45
CA ALA A 105 49.10 -54.46 11.22
C ALA A 105 48.26 -54.01 12.43
N GLN A 106 48.74 -54.21 13.67
CA GLN A 106 48.00 -53.79 14.87
C GLN A 106 48.03 -52.27 15.09
N ASN A 107 49.19 -51.62 14.94
CA ASN A 107 49.29 -50.15 15.04
C ASN A 107 48.47 -49.43 13.96
N GLN A 108 48.35 -50.01 12.75
CA GLN A 108 47.51 -49.46 11.69
C GLN A 108 46.01 -49.63 11.98
N SER A 109 45.60 -50.71 12.66
CA SER A 109 44.19 -50.91 12.99
C SER A 109 43.66 -49.96 14.07
N ASP A 110 44.51 -49.54 15.02
CA ASP A 110 44.11 -48.59 16.06
C ASP A 110 44.05 -47.15 15.53
N GLU A 111 44.99 -46.77 14.65
CA GLU A 111 44.98 -45.44 14.00
C GLU A 111 43.79 -45.26 13.05
N VAL A 112 43.36 -46.33 12.37
CA VAL A 112 42.14 -46.29 11.52
C VAL A 112 40.87 -46.14 12.36
N LYS A 113 40.77 -46.83 13.50
CA LYS A 113 39.62 -46.69 14.42
C LYS A 113 39.54 -45.29 15.03
N GLU A 114 40.67 -44.69 15.41
CA GLU A 114 40.69 -43.32 15.96
C GLU A 114 40.30 -42.26 14.91
N LEU A 115 40.69 -42.47 13.65
CA LEU A 115 40.25 -41.62 12.53
C LEU A 115 38.76 -41.76 12.24
N GLU A 116 38.20 -42.97 12.35
CA GLU A 116 36.76 -43.21 12.16
C GLU A 116 35.92 -42.58 13.27
N THR A 117 36.32 -42.71 14.55
CA THR A 117 35.61 -42.08 15.67
C THR A 117 35.67 -40.55 15.59
N ARG A 118 36.80 -39.99 15.15
CA ARG A 118 36.94 -38.55 14.93
C ARG A 118 36.06 -38.04 13.78
N GLN A 119 35.94 -38.81 12.70
CA GLN A 119 35.03 -38.48 11.60
C GLN A 119 33.56 -38.57 12.02
N GLN A 120 33.19 -39.56 12.82
CA GLN A 120 31.83 -39.68 13.37
C GLN A 120 31.49 -38.49 14.28
N ALA A 121 32.38 -38.11 15.19
CA ALA A 121 32.20 -36.95 16.05
C ALA A 121 32.10 -35.63 15.26
N GLU A 122 32.84 -35.48 14.16
CA GLU A 122 32.75 -34.30 13.29
C GLU A 122 31.42 -34.25 12.52
N LEU A 123 30.92 -35.40 12.05
CA LEU A 123 29.61 -35.51 11.41
C LEU A 123 28.46 -35.20 12.39
N GLU A 124 28.56 -35.67 13.64
CA GLU A 124 27.58 -35.37 14.68
C GLU A 124 27.56 -33.88 15.04
N ARG A 125 28.73 -33.24 15.23
CA ARG A 125 28.81 -31.79 15.46
C ARG A 125 28.22 -30.99 14.31
N ARG A 126 28.48 -31.40 13.07
CA ARG A 126 27.91 -30.75 11.88
C ARG A 126 26.39 -30.92 11.81
N ALA A 127 25.87 -32.10 12.17
CA ALA A 127 24.44 -32.35 12.22
C ALA A 127 23.75 -31.53 13.33
N GLU A 128 24.38 -31.35 14.49
CA GLU A 128 23.89 -30.47 15.55
C GLU A 128 23.88 -28.99 15.16
N GLU A 129 24.93 -28.53 14.48
CA GLU A 129 25.00 -27.15 13.96
C GLU A 129 23.91 -26.90 12.90
N GLU A 130 23.66 -27.86 12.02
CA GLU A 130 22.59 -27.79 11.02
C GLU A 130 21.20 -27.75 11.68
N ARG A 131 20.97 -28.56 12.71
CA ARG A 131 19.72 -28.53 13.51
C ARG A 131 19.50 -27.20 14.22
N LYS A 132 20.54 -26.65 14.84
CA LYS A 132 20.46 -25.32 15.49
C LYS A 132 20.18 -24.22 14.48
N LEU A 133 20.79 -24.30 13.29
CA LEU A 133 20.55 -23.34 12.22
C LEU A 133 19.11 -23.45 11.69
N SER A 134 18.58 -24.66 11.52
CA SER A 134 17.19 -24.86 11.09
C SER A 134 16.19 -24.36 12.13
N GLU A 135 16.43 -24.64 13.42
CA GLU A 135 15.57 -24.17 14.52
C GLU A 135 15.55 -22.63 14.60
N GLN A 136 16.72 -21.99 14.50
CA GLN A 136 16.79 -20.52 14.44
C GLN A 136 16.10 -19.93 13.20
N ALA A 137 16.14 -20.62 12.07
CA ALA A 137 15.44 -20.20 10.86
C ALA A 137 13.91 -20.31 11.02
N GLU A 138 13.42 -21.38 11.64
CA GLU A 138 12.01 -21.58 11.96
C GLU A 138 11.51 -20.53 12.97
N ASP A 139 12.27 -20.26 14.02
CA ASP A 139 11.93 -19.22 15.00
C ASP A 139 11.87 -17.82 14.36
N ARG A 140 12.82 -17.49 13.48
CA ARG A 140 12.78 -16.24 12.72
C ARG A 140 11.54 -16.16 11.83
N ARG A 141 11.19 -17.25 11.14
CA ARG A 141 9.98 -17.32 10.30
C ARG A 141 8.71 -17.16 11.13
N ASN A 142 8.63 -17.85 12.26
CA ASN A 142 7.49 -17.78 13.18
C ASN A 142 7.34 -16.37 13.78
N HIS A 143 8.45 -15.73 14.14
CA HIS A 143 8.46 -14.35 14.63
C HIS A 143 8.01 -13.36 13.55
N GLN A 144 8.50 -13.50 12.32
CA GLN A 144 8.05 -12.68 11.19
C GLN A 144 6.57 -12.86 10.90
N MET A 145 6.07 -14.10 10.91
CA MET A 145 4.65 -14.40 10.73
C MET A 145 3.79 -13.76 11.82
N ARG A 146 4.21 -13.85 13.10
CA ARG A 146 3.52 -13.21 14.22
C ARG A 146 3.47 -11.69 14.07
N LYS A 147 4.58 -11.06 13.64
CA LYS A 147 4.62 -9.62 13.37
C LYS A 147 3.66 -9.21 12.25
N GLN A 148 3.63 -9.96 11.14
CA GLN A 148 2.71 -9.68 10.03
C GLN A 148 1.25 -9.82 10.45
N ILE A 149 0.91 -10.85 11.24
CA ILE A 149 -0.45 -11.02 11.79
C ILE A 149 -0.82 -9.84 12.69
N GLU A 150 0.09 -9.41 13.57
CA GLU A 150 -0.18 -8.30 14.48
C GLU A 150 -0.32 -6.97 13.73
N GLU A 151 0.56 -6.69 12.76
CA GLU A 151 0.47 -5.51 11.88
C GLU A 151 -0.84 -5.51 11.09
N GLU A 152 -1.27 -6.65 10.56
CA GLU A 152 -2.54 -6.78 9.85
C GLU A 152 -3.74 -6.57 10.79
N ARG A 153 -3.66 -7.05 12.04
CA ARG A 153 -4.69 -6.81 13.07
C ARG A 153 -4.79 -5.33 13.42
N VAL A 154 -3.67 -4.67 13.70
CA VAL A 154 -3.62 -3.24 13.99
C VAL A 154 -4.16 -2.42 12.81
N ARG A 155 -3.79 -2.79 11.58
CA ARG A 155 -4.30 -2.14 10.38
C ARG A 155 -5.81 -2.32 10.25
N LYS A 156 -6.34 -3.54 10.38
CA LYS A 156 -7.77 -3.83 10.34
C LYS A 156 -8.54 -3.07 11.42
N GLU A 157 -8.01 -3.01 12.65
CA GLU A 157 -8.63 -2.25 13.74
C GLU A 157 -8.64 -0.74 13.44
N SER A 158 -7.54 -0.19 12.90
CA SER A 158 -7.47 1.22 12.51
C SER A 158 -8.45 1.56 11.38
N GLU A 159 -8.60 0.68 10.38
CA GLU A 159 -9.55 0.84 9.29
C GLU A 159 -11.00 0.74 9.80
N GLN A 160 -11.28 -0.14 10.76
CA GLN A 160 -12.59 -0.22 11.41
C GLN A 160 -12.90 1.05 12.21
N ARG A 161 -11.95 1.55 13.01
CA ARG A 161 -12.11 2.81 13.75
C ARG A 161 -12.34 4.00 12.82
N GLN A 162 -11.63 4.07 11.70
CA GLN A 162 -11.84 5.13 10.69
C GLN A 162 -13.21 5.02 10.03
N LYS A 163 -13.65 3.80 9.67
CA LYS A 163 -15.00 3.57 9.11
C LYS A 163 -16.09 3.94 10.11
N GLU A 164 -15.93 3.58 11.37
CA GLU A 164 -16.89 3.93 12.43
C GLU A 164 -16.92 5.45 12.66
N ALA A 165 -15.77 6.10 12.75
CA ALA A 165 -15.68 7.56 12.88
C ALA A 165 -16.34 8.27 11.69
N ALA A 166 -16.08 7.82 10.46
CA ALA A 166 -16.69 8.37 9.26
C ALA A 166 -18.22 8.13 9.21
N LEU A 167 -18.71 7.00 9.72
CA LEU A 167 -20.15 6.75 9.84
C LEU A 167 -20.79 7.67 10.88
N ARG A 168 -20.15 7.86 12.05
CA ARG A 168 -20.63 8.79 13.08
C ARG A 168 -20.67 10.23 12.57
N GLU A 169 -19.65 10.67 11.83
CA GLU A 169 -19.63 12.02 11.23
C GLU A 169 -20.73 12.18 10.17
N LYS A 170 -20.95 11.17 9.32
CA LYS A 170 -22.07 11.16 8.35
C LYS A 170 -23.44 11.19 9.04
N GLU A 171 -23.59 10.47 10.15
CA GLU A 171 -24.84 10.48 10.92
C GLU A 171 -25.06 11.84 11.60
N GLU A 172 -24.02 12.43 12.19
CA GLU A 172 -24.11 13.75 12.82
C GLU A 172 -24.43 14.85 11.81
N THR A 173 -23.77 14.84 10.65
CA THR A 173 -24.07 15.79 9.56
C THR A 173 -25.47 15.59 9.01
N ALA A 174 -25.92 14.34 8.83
CA ALA A 174 -27.29 14.05 8.44
C ALA A 174 -28.31 14.53 9.48
N ARG A 175 -28.01 14.41 10.78
CA ARG A 175 -28.86 14.91 11.86
C ARG A 175 -28.93 16.44 11.87
N LYS A 176 -27.79 17.13 11.70
CA LYS A 176 -27.75 18.59 11.60
C LYS A 176 -28.55 19.09 10.39
N ASN A 177 -28.38 18.46 9.24
CA ASN A 177 -29.13 18.81 8.03
C ASN A 177 -30.65 18.61 8.22
N ARG A 178 -31.07 17.50 8.85
CA ARG A 178 -32.49 17.27 9.18
C ARG A 178 -33.03 18.34 10.13
N GLU A 179 -32.28 18.70 11.17
CA GLU A 179 -32.68 19.75 12.11
C GLU A 179 -32.76 21.12 11.43
N GLU A 180 -31.82 21.44 10.54
CA GLU A 180 -31.86 22.67 9.73
C GLU A 180 -33.07 22.68 8.79
N ASP A 181 -33.37 21.57 8.12
CA ASP A 181 -34.55 21.46 7.26
C ASP A 181 -35.86 21.61 8.05
N GLU A 182 -35.96 21.00 9.24
CA GLU A 182 -37.11 21.19 10.15
C GLU A 182 -37.25 22.66 10.58
N ARG A 183 -36.15 23.31 10.96
CA ARG A 183 -36.14 24.75 11.30
C ARG A 183 -36.58 25.61 10.11
N ARG A 184 -36.14 25.29 8.89
CA ARG A 184 -36.55 26.01 7.66
C ARG A 184 -38.04 25.81 7.37
N ILE A 185 -38.58 24.61 7.58
CA ILE A 185 -40.02 24.35 7.42
C ILE A 185 -40.83 25.18 8.42
N LEU A 186 -40.41 25.20 9.69
CA LEU A 186 -41.08 25.99 10.73
C LEU A 186 -41.00 27.51 10.46
N ASP A 187 -39.84 28.03 10.06
CA ASP A 187 -39.69 29.45 9.69
C ASP A 187 -40.58 29.83 8.49
N ASN A 188 -40.61 28.99 7.46
CA ASN A 188 -41.49 29.20 6.31
C ASN A 188 -42.98 29.19 6.68
N GLN A 189 -43.40 28.27 7.55
CA GLN A 189 -44.78 28.25 8.07
C GLN A 189 -45.10 29.51 8.87
N ALA A 190 -44.19 29.95 9.74
CA ALA A 190 -44.36 31.19 10.51
C ALA A 190 -44.47 32.42 9.60
N ARG A 191 -43.65 32.51 8.54
CA ARG A 191 -43.73 33.58 7.53
C ARG A 191 -45.07 33.58 6.81
N GLN A 192 -45.58 32.41 6.40
CA GLN A 192 -46.89 32.31 5.75
C GLN A 192 -48.03 32.75 6.67
N VAL A 193 -47.99 32.38 7.96
CA VAL A 193 -49.00 32.82 8.93
C VAL A 193 -48.93 34.34 9.15
N ALA A 194 -47.71 34.88 9.30
CA ALA A 194 -47.51 36.32 9.44
C ALA A 194 -47.98 37.10 8.20
N GLU A 195 -47.71 36.59 7.00
CA GLU A 195 -48.16 37.19 5.74
C GLU A 195 -49.69 37.15 5.61
N LYS A 196 -50.33 36.02 5.92
CA LYS A 196 -51.80 35.91 5.96
C LYS A 196 -52.41 36.89 6.97
N ALA A 197 -51.83 37.03 8.16
CA ALA A 197 -52.29 37.98 9.17
C ALA A 197 -52.10 39.44 8.72
N ALA A 198 -50.98 39.77 8.06
CA ALA A 198 -50.72 41.09 7.51
C ALA A 198 -51.70 41.43 6.38
N ASN A 199 -51.96 40.49 5.47
CA ASN A 199 -52.93 40.66 4.39
C ASN A 199 -54.35 40.85 4.95
N LYS A 200 -54.76 40.06 5.95
CA LYS A 200 -56.06 40.24 6.63
C LYS A 200 -56.19 41.64 7.26
N LYS A 201 -55.17 42.10 7.99
CA LYS A 201 -55.17 43.47 8.55
C LYS A 201 -55.25 44.54 7.46
N ARG A 202 -54.55 44.34 6.34
CA ARG A 202 -54.57 45.27 5.19
C ARG A 202 -55.94 45.28 4.50
N GLU A 203 -56.62 44.14 4.42
CA GLU A 203 -58.00 44.04 3.92
C GLU A 203 -59.00 44.70 4.87
N GLU A 204 -58.88 44.48 6.18
CA GLU A 204 -59.71 45.13 7.21
C GLU A 204 -59.51 46.65 7.19
N GLU A 205 -58.28 47.14 7.05
CA GLU A 205 -57.98 48.58 6.93
C GLU A 205 -58.56 49.17 5.65
N LYS A 206 -58.45 48.46 4.50
CA LYS A 206 -59.08 48.87 3.24
C LYS A 206 -60.61 48.91 3.35
N ALA A 207 -61.23 47.90 3.97
CA ALA A 207 -62.67 47.84 4.18
C ALA A 207 -63.16 48.96 5.13
N ALA A 208 -62.38 49.26 6.18
CA ALA A 208 -62.67 50.39 7.08
C ALA A 208 -62.52 51.75 6.36
N ALA A 209 -61.51 51.90 5.50
CA ALA A 209 -61.32 53.09 4.69
C ALA A 209 -62.46 53.30 3.68
N ASP A 210 -62.95 52.23 3.04
CA ASP A 210 -64.07 52.30 2.08
C ASP A 210 -65.39 52.67 2.79
N LYS A 211 -65.66 52.11 3.98
CA LYS A 211 -66.81 52.53 4.81
C LYS A 211 -66.73 54.00 5.23
N ARG A 212 -65.54 54.51 5.57
CA ARG A 212 -65.33 55.94 5.87
C ARG A 212 -65.58 56.83 4.65
N LYS A 213 -65.24 56.36 3.45
CA LYS A 213 -65.49 57.07 2.18
C LYS A 213 -66.99 57.09 1.83
N LYS A 214 -67.73 56.02 2.15
CA LYS A 214 -69.18 55.90 1.92
C LYS A 214 -70.05 56.63 2.95
N GLY A 215 -69.55 56.81 4.18
CA GLY A 215 -70.20 57.61 5.24
C GLY A 215 -69.89 59.11 5.21
N GLY A 216 -68.86 59.52 4.45
CA GLY A 216 -68.54 60.92 4.18
C GLY A 216 -69.34 61.46 3.00
N GLY A 217 -70.68 61.39 3.05
CA GLY A 217 -71.51 62.22 2.19
C GLY A 217 -71.16 63.68 2.48
N ASP A 218 -70.77 64.43 1.45
CA ASP A 218 -70.41 65.84 1.52
C ASP A 218 -71.48 66.65 2.26
N ASN A 219 -71.30 66.85 3.57
CA ASN A 219 -72.03 67.89 4.29
C ASN A 219 -71.31 69.23 4.02
N LYS A 220 -71.19 69.59 2.74
CA LYS A 220 -70.87 70.94 2.30
C LYS A 220 -72.17 71.72 2.27
N GLN A 221 -72.63 72.16 3.43
CA GLN A 221 -73.56 73.29 3.47
C GLN A 221 -72.77 74.51 2.98
N PRO A 222 -73.12 75.14 1.84
CA PRO A 222 -72.53 76.41 1.49
C PRO A 222 -72.98 77.42 2.56
N THR A 223 -72.02 78.10 3.19
CA THR A 223 -72.37 79.28 3.97
C THR A 223 -73.02 80.31 3.05
N ARG A 224 -73.97 81.08 3.57
CA ARG A 224 -74.89 81.98 2.83
C ARG A 224 -74.21 83.05 1.96
N TYR A 225 -72.89 83.20 2.05
CA TYR A 225 -72.05 83.99 1.16
C TYR A 225 -70.96 83.07 0.61
N GLY A 226 -71.06 82.68 -0.67
CA GLY A 226 -70.27 81.61 -1.30
C GLY A 226 -68.75 81.85 -1.40
N ARG A 227 -68.05 82.02 -0.28
CA ARG A 227 -66.59 81.94 -0.19
C ARG A 227 -66.17 80.52 0.19
N LYS A 228 -65.40 79.89 -0.71
CA LYS A 228 -64.67 78.65 -0.42
C LYS A 228 -63.46 79.00 0.44
N GLU A 229 -63.48 78.63 1.72
CA GLU A 229 -62.27 78.70 2.55
C GLU A 229 -61.31 77.57 2.15
N LEU A 230 -60.04 77.92 1.99
CA LEU A 230 -58.96 76.98 1.71
C LEU A 230 -58.58 76.32 3.04
N HIS A 231 -59.04 75.09 3.30
CA HIS A 231 -58.72 74.37 4.53
C HIS A 231 -57.23 73.99 4.56
N VAL A 232 -56.39 74.84 5.14
CA VAL A 232 -55.05 74.44 5.56
C VAL A 232 -55.19 73.68 6.87
N ALA A 233 -55.06 72.35 6.81
CA ALA A 233 -55.16 71.49 7.98
C ALA A 233 -54.18 71.97 9.07
N LYS A 234 -54.71 72.33 10.24
CA LYS A 234 -53.94 72.74 11.42
C LYS A 234 -53.07 71.55 11.86
N GLY A 235 -51.80 71.54 11.45
CA GLY A 235 -50.84 70.51 11.82
C GLY A 235 -49.94 69.96 10.70
N LYS A 236 -50.12 70.34 9.43
CA LYS A 236 -49.16 70.00 8.36
C LYS A 236 -48.22 71.16 8.06
N SER A 237 -47.29 71.42 8.97
CA SER A 237 -46.06 72.15 8.64
C SER A 237 -45.15 71.24 7.82
N GLY A 238 -44.64 71.73 6.69
CA GLY A 238 -43.79 70.99 5.76
C GLY A 238 -42.63 70.27 6.46
N ARG A 239 -42.56 68.94 6.29
CA ARG A 239 -41.50 68.11 6.84
C ARG A 239 -40.21 68.37 6.05
N LYS A 240 -39.30 69.16 6.63
CA LYS A 240 -37.96 69.43 6.08
C LYS A 240 -37.17 68.11 6.08
N ASN A 241 -36.82 67.62 4.88
CA ASN A 241 -36.04 66.41 4.69
C ASN A 241 -34.65 66.54 5.35
N GLN A 242 -34.47 65.96 6.54
CA GLN A 242 -33.13 65.72 7.08
C GLN A 242 -32.53 64.51 6.35
N LYS A 243 -31.50 64.76 5.53
CA LYS A 243 -30.70 63.71 4.88
C LYS A 243 -30.05 62.84 5.97
N ARG A 244 -30.24 61.52 5.90
CA ARG A 244 -29.52 60.54 6.72
C ARG A 244 -28.02 60.64 6.44
N ALA A 245 -27.22 60.87 7.47
CA ALA A 245 -25.78 60.75 7.40
C ALA A 245 -25.40 59.29 7.10
N GLN A 246 -24.67 59.07 6.00
CA GLN A 246 -24.08 57.76 5.72
C GLN A 246 -22.98 57.47 6.75
N ARG A 247 -23.11 56.34 7.44
CA ARG A 247 -22.05 55.79 8.30
C ARG A 247 -20.93 55.31 7.38
N ARG A 248 -19.74 55.91 7.50
CA ARG A 248 -18.52 55.39 6.89
C ARG A 248 -18.12 54.12 7.65
N ASN A 249 -17.92 53.02 6.93
CA ASN A 249 -17.36 51.80 7.50
C ASN A 249 -15.90 52.07 7.90
N LYS A 250 -15.58 51.81 9.16
CA LYS A 250 -14.22 51.84 9.69
C LYS A 250 -13.52 50.56 9.20
N VAL A 251 -12.52 50.70 8.35
CA VAL A 251 -11.62 49.60 7.99
C VAL A 251 -10.52 49.59 9.05
N GLU A 252 -10.48 48.54 9.85
CA GLU A 252 -9.36 48.26 10.75
C GLU A 252 -8.24 47.66 9.92
N ILE A 253 -7.14 48.39 9.80
CA ILE A 253 -5.88 47.88 9.27
C ILE A 253 -5.03 47.55 10.50
N GLU A 254 -4.82 46.28 10.76
CA GLU A 254 -3.88 45.80 11.77
C GLU A 254 -2.46 46.17 11.30
N SER A 255 -1.85 47.10 12.03
CA SER A 255 -0.44 47.45 11.88
C SER A 255 0.40 46.48 12.69
N GLU A 256 0.91 45.42 12.05
CA GLU A 256 1.98 44.60 12.61
C GLU A 256 3.27 45.43 12.64
N HIS A 257 3.59 46.00 13.81
CA HIS A 257 4.91 46.54 14.08
C HIS A 257 5.87 45.40 14.41
N GLY A 258 6.69 45.02 13.44
CA GLY A 258 7.95 44.33 13.70
C GLY A 258 8.97 45.32 14.23
N PHE A 259 9.35 45.18 15.50
CA PHE A 259 10.57 45.76 16.04
C PHE A 259 11.23 44.77 17.00
N THR A 260 12.40 44.30 16.56
CA THR A 260 13.57 43.72 17.26
C THR A 260 13.39 43.04 18.60
#